data_AF-A0A392QXV0-F1
#
_entry.id   AF-A0A392QXV0-F1
#
_cell.length_a   1.000
_cell.length_b   1.000
_cell.length_c   1.000
_cell.angle_alpha   90.00
_cell.angle_beta   90.00
_cell.angle_gamma   90.00
#
_symmetry.space_group_name_H-M   'P 1'
#
loop_
_entity.id
_entity.type
_entity.pdbx_description
1 polymer ?
#
loop_
_entity_poly.entity_id
_entity_poly.type
_entity_poly.pdbx_seq_one_letter_code
_entity_poly.pdbx_strand_id
1 'polypeptide(L)' 'MAACIAVEAISILEKLHLKGFVHGDVKPENFLLGQPGTADDKKLYLIDLGLASKWKDASSGQHVEYDQRPDIF' A
#
# COMPACT_ATOMS: atom_id res chain seq x y z
N MET A 1 7.16 -12.85 -15.86
CA MET A 1 6.36 -13.14 -14.65
C MET A 1 6.58 -12.09 -13.56
N ALA A 2 7.82 -11.86 -13.11
CA ALA A 2 8.12 -10.81 -12.13
C ALA A 2 7.63 -9.40 -12.53
N ALA A 3 7.78 -9.03 -13.81
CA ALA A 3 7.31 -7.73 -14.31
C ALA A 3 5.79 -7.52 -14.15
N CYS A 4 4.98 -8.56 -14.34
CA CYS A 4 3.52 -8.45 -14.21
C CYS A 4 3.11 -8.19 -12.75
N ILE A 5 3.74 -8.90 -11.81
CA ILE A 5 3.52 -8.71 -10.37
C ILE A 5 3.95 -7.31 -9.93
N ALA A 6 5.10 -6.83 -10.42
CA ALA A 6 5.58 -5.50 -10.10
C ALA A 6 4.63 -4.40 -10.58
N VAL A 7 4.10 -4.52 -11.80
CA VAL A 7 3.11 -3.57 -12.34
C VAL A 7 1.86 -3.54 -11.47
N GLU A 8 1.33 -4.71 -11.08
CA GLU A 8 0.13 -4.78 -10.25
C GLU A 8 0.36 -4.24 -8.84
N ALA A 9 1.50 -4.56 -8.21
CA ALA A 9 1.89 -4.02 -6.92
C ALA A 9 1.97 -2.48 -6.94
N ILE A 10 2.58 -1.90 -7.98
CA ILE A 10 2.65 -0.45 -8.18
C ILE A 10 1.24 0.14 -8.32
N SER A 11 0.36 -0.49 -9.11
CA SER A 11 -1.02 -0.02 -9.26
C SER A 11 -1.83 -0.08 -7.95
N ILE A 12 -1.55 -1.04 -7.07
CA ILE A 12 -2.20 -1.12 -5.74
C ILE A 12 -1.69 0.02 -4.84
N LEU A 13 -0.37 0.23 -4.80
CA LEU A 13 0.23 1.32 -4.03
C LEU A 13 -0.23 2.70 -4.53
N GLU A 14 -0.35 2.89 -5.85
CA GLU A 14 -0.92 4.11 -6.43
C GLU A 14 -2.34 4.37 -5.92
N LYS A 15 -3.20 3.35 -5.89
CA LYS A 15 -4.57 3.48 -5.34
C LYS A 15 -4.55 3.86 -3.86
N LEU A 16 -3.65 3.30 -3.06
CA LEU A 16 -3.48 3.67 -1.66
C LEU A 16 -3.02 5.13 -1.53
N HIS A 17 -2.04 5.54 -2.33
CA HIS A 17 -1.50 6.89 -2.33
C HIS A 17 -2.55 7.93 -2.76
N LEU A 18 -3.40 7.60 -3.73
CA LEU A 18 -4.54 8.44 -4.15
C LEU A 18 -5.56 8.64 -3.02
N LYS A 19 -5.65 7.71 -2.06
CA LYS A 19 -6.46 7.86 -0.84
C LYS A 19 -5.77 8.68 0.25
N GLY A 20 -4.53 9.13 0.02
CA GLY A 20 -3.77 9.98 0.94
C GLY A 20 -2.92 9.23 1.97
N PHE A 21 -2.75 7.91 1.81
CA PHE A 21 -1.99 7.06 2.74
C PHE A 21 -0.77 6.45 2.06
N VAL A 22 0.29 6.23 2.83
CA VAL A 22 1.41 5.35 2.48
C VAL A 22 1.31 4.08 3.32
N HIS A 23 1.81 2.96 2.80
CA HIS A 23 1.70 1.67 3.50
C HIS A 23 2.59 1.57 4.74
N GLY A 24 3.81 2.12 4.68
CA GLY A 24 4.80 2.06 5.77
C GLY A 24 5.61 0.75 5.85
N ASP A 25 5.08 -0.37 5.34
CA ASP A 25 5.74 -1.69 5.40
C ASP A 25 5.61 -2.50 4.10
N VAL A 26 6.26 -2.03 3.02
CA VAL A 26 6.17 -2.68 1.70
C VAL A 26 7.19 -3.82 1.62
N LYS A 27 6.69 -5.05 1.64
CA LYS A 27 7.49 -6.28 1.53
C LYS A 27 6.65 -7.42 0.91
N PRO A 28 7.28 -8.46 0.33
CA PRO A 28 6.56 -9.52 -0.38
C PRO A 28 5.48 -10.23 0.46
N GLU A 29 5.70 -10.37 1.77
CA GLU A 29 4.80 -11.04 2.71
C GLU A 29 3.43 -10.34 2.82
N ASN A 30 3.38 -9.03 2.55
CA ASN A 30 2.16 -8.23 2.60
C ASN A 30 1.41 -8.23 1.25
N PHE A 31 1.89 -8.96 0.23
CA PHE A 31 1.20 -9.15 -1.03
C PHE A 31 0.70 -10.58 -1.17
N LEU A 32 -0.61 -10.75 -1.32
CA LEU A 32 -1.25 -12.06 -1.46
C LEU A 32 -1.97 -12.18 -2.80
N LEU A 33 -2.01 -13.39 -3.34
CA LEU A 33 -2.88 -13.72 -4.46
C LEU A 33 -4.29 -14.05 -3.96
N GLY A 34 -5.29 -13.82 -4.81
CA GLY A 34 -6.66 -14.21 -4.53
C GLY A 34 -6.82 -15.72 -4.35
N GLN A 35 -7.98 -16.12 -3.82
CA GLN A 35 -8.24 -17.50 -3.47
C GLN A 35 -8.19 -18.41 -4.72
N PRO A 36 -7.47 -19.56 -4.66
CA PRO A 36 -7.41 -20.50 -5.77
C PRO A 36 -8.80 -20.99 -6.20
N GLY A 37 -9.02 -21.09 -7.52
CA GLY A 37 -10.29 -21.55 -8.09
C GLY A 37 -11.38 -20.46 -8.17
N THR A 38 -11.07 -19.22 -7.81
CA THR A 38 -11.96 -18.07 -7.99
C THR A 38 -11.58 -17.26 -9.23
N ALA A 39 -12.43 -16.33 -9.65
CA ALA A 39 -12.12 -15.40 -10.74
C ALA A 39 -10.95 -14.45 -10.42
N ASP A 40 -10.61 -14.32 -9.13
CA ASP A 40 -9.54 -13.45 -8.63
C ASP A 40 -8.24 -14.23 -8.30
N ASP A 41 -8.11 -15.50 -8.69
CA ASP A 41 -6.97 -16.38 -8.35
C ASP A 41 -5.58 -15.78 -8.67
N LYS A 42 -5.49 -14.94 -9.70
CA LYS A 42 -4.28 -14.28 -10.16
C LYS A 42 -4.17 -12.82 -9.74
N LYS A 43 -5.17 -12.30 -9.03
CA LYS A 43 -5.22 -10.91 -8.60
C LYS A 43 -4.38 -10.73 -7.34
N LEU A 44 -3.61 -9.66 -7.33
CA LEU A 44 -2.76 -9.29 -6.20
C LEU A 44 -3.52 -8.37 -5.23
N TYR A 45 -3.30 -8.59 -3.94
CA TYR A 45 -3.88 -7.82 -2.85
C TYR A 45 -2.77 -7.34 -1.93
N LEU A 46 -2.88 -6.11 -1.44
CA LEU A 46 -2.03 -5.56 -0.38
C LEU A 46 -2.77 -5.70 0.95
N ILE A 47 -2.11 -6.30 1.94
CA ILE A 47 -2.63 -6.51 3.30
C ILE A 47 -1.76 -5.81 4.34
N ASP A 48 -2.20 -5.85 5.59
CA ASP A 48 -1.49 -5.29 6.75
C ASP A 48 -1.24 -3.77 6.69
N LEU A 49 -2.30 -3.01 6.89
CA LEU A 49 -2.25 -1.54 6.98
C LEU A 49 -1.91 -1.04 8.39
N GLY A 50 -1.34 -1.88 9.27
CA GLY A 50 -1.06 -1.52 10.67
C GLY A 50 -0.08 -0.36 10.82
N LEU A 51 0.83 -0.20 9.85
CA LEU A 51 1.82 0.88 9.79
C LEU A 51 1.47 1.97 8.77
N ALA A 52 0.26 1.92 8.19
CA ALA A 52 -0.15 2.89 7.20
C ALA A 52 -0.34 4.27 7.83
N SER A 53 0.21 5.30 7.18
CA SER A 53 0.19 6.68 7.67
C SER A 53 -0.29 7.63 6.59
N LYS A 54 -0.88 8.77 6.99
CA LYS A 54 -1.28 9.81 6.04
C LYS A 54 -0.04 10.52 5.52
N TRP A 55 0.09 10.64 4.20
CA TRP A 55 1.12 11.50 3.58
C TRP A 55 0.53 12.81 3.05
N LYS A 56 -0.78 12.85 2.83
CA LYS A 56 -1.50 13.99 2.26
C LYS A 56 -2.64 14.42 3.16
N ASP A 57 -2.68 15.70 3.51
CA ASP A 57 -3.83 16.28 4.20
C ASP A 57 -5.05 16.29 3.29
N ALA A 58 -6.19 15.82 3.80
CA ALA A 58 -7.40 15.61 3.01
C ALA A 58 -8.09 16.93 2.62
N SER A 59 -7.86 18.00 3.38
CA SER A 59 -8.52 19.29 3.20
C SER A 59 -7.77 20.23 2.26
N SER A 60 -6.45 20.31 2.42
CA SER A 60 -5.56 21.18 1.65
C SER A 60 -4.93 20.48 0.44
N GLY A 61 -4.95 19.14 0.45
CA GLY A 61 -4.24 18.32 -0.54
C GLY A 61 -2.72 18.46 -0.48
N GLN A 62 -2.18 19.11 0.54
CA GLN A 62 -0.74 19.30 0.72
C GLN A 62 -0.11 18.08 1.41
N HIS A 63 1.19 17.91 1.23
CA HIS A 63 1.95 16.89 1.96
C HIS A 63 1.93 17.23 3.46
N VAL A 64 1.78 16.21 4.32
CA VAL A 64 1.85 16.41 5.78
C VAL A 64 3.26 16.82 6.19
N GLU A 65 3.39 17.53 7.31
CA GLU A 65 4.71 17.76 7.88
C GLU A 65 5.35 16.44 8.31
N TYR A 66 6.67 16.39 8.23
CA TYR A 66 7.43 15.23 8.65
C TYR A 66 7.48 15.16 10.19
N ASP A 67 6.67 14.29 10.78
CA ASP A 67 6.69 13.98 12.23
C ASP A 67 7.26 12.57 12.44
N GLN A 68 8.59 12.42 12.35
CA GLN A 68 9.26 11.25 12.89
C GLN A 68 9.61 11.51 14.35
N ARG A 69 8.81 10.97 15.26
CA ARG A 69 9.23 10.76 16.66
C ARG A 69 9.90 9.39 16.73
N PRO A 70 11.23 9.32 16.82
CA PRO A 70 11.95 8.05 16.86
C PRO A 70 11.64 7.20 18.11
N ASP A 71 10.88 7.74 19.06
CA ASP A 71 10.63 7.14 20.37
C ASP A 71 9.34 6.30 20.44
N ILE A 72 8.58 6.22 19.33
CA ILE A 72 7.33 5.46 19.25
C ILE A 72 7.52 4.36 18.20
N PHE A 73 8.06 3.23 18.65
CA PHE A 73 7.95 1.92 17.99
C PHE A 73 7.10 1.00 18.85
#